data_AF-A0A9P2RWT0-F1
#
_entry.id   AF-A0A9P2RWT0-F1
#
_cell.length_a   1.000
_cell.length_b   1.000
_cell.length_c   1.000
_cell.angle_alpha   90.00
_cell.angle_beta   90.00
_cell.angle_gamma   90.00
#
_symmetry.space_group_name_H-M   'P 1'
#
loop_
_entity.id
_entity.type
_entity.pdbx_description
1 polymer ?
#
loop_
_entity_poly.entity_id
_entity_poly.type
_entity_poly.pdbx_seq_one_letter_code
_entity_poly.pdbx_strand_id
1 'polypeptide(L)'
;MNVISKKYEFTNETKQVRDADTRQPKHFYRIRALRDFGDVKAGDLGGFIEKEDNLSHDGNCWVYDNAIVSYGAIVSENAKIRNEAIVADDAKVYGNAIVSDKAKIYGRYTHVYGNAKVYDNACVSGTMWFPEKGWVCGWCVVNGNAKVYGDAKICGQVCNNAVVYGKAFICIDAKIYDNAKVCNSAYVKGFVYGNAKVSGSAYICDGAHVFDNARVYGKSAVYNDVKIYGNAALKEKKTFRDDVCSNDAISEKAA
;
A
#
# COMPACT_ATOMS: atom_id res chain seq x y z
N MET A 1 31.58 -3.08 -24.56
CA MET A 1 30.89 -2.35 -23.48
C MET A 1 29.60 -1.81 -24.06
N ASN A 2 28.43 -2.34 -23.68
CA ASN A 2 27.15 -1.70 -24.03
C ASN A 2 27.04 -0.45 -23.16
N VAL A 3 27.25 0.72 -23.77
CA VAL A 3 26.91 1.98 -23.12
C VAL A 3 25.39 2.01 -23.06
N ILE A 4 24.81 1.76 -21.89
CA ILE A 4 23.37 1.96 -21.68
C ILE A 4 23.13 3.45 -21.92
N SER A 5 22.46 3.80 -23.02
CA SER A 5 22.12 5.19 -23.29
C SER A 5 21.18 5.69 -22.20
N LYS A 6 21.50 6.83 -21.57
CA LYS A 6 20.67 7.42 -20.52
C LYS A 6 19.22 7.58 -20.97
N LYS A 7 18.29 7.26 -20.08
CA LYS A 7 16.84 7.39 -20.32
C LYS A 7 16.35 8.83 -20.14
N TYR A 8 16.95 9.56 -19.21
CA TYR A 8 16.55 10.92 -18.85
C TYR A 8 17.73 11.74 -18.34
N GLU A 9 17.49 13.04 -18.21
CA GLU A 9 18.39 14.01 -17.58
C GLU A 9 17.64 14.88 -16.57
N PHE A 10 18.38 15.56 -15.70
CA PHE A 10 17.85 16.64 -14.88
C PHE A 10 17.72 17.93 -15.66
N THR A 11 16.62 18.63 -15.45
CA THR A 11 16.44 19.99 -15.96
C THR A 11 16.81 21.03 -14.90
N ASN A 12 16.75 22.31 -15.27
CA ASN A 12 16.96 23.43 -14.33
C ASN A 12 15.72 23.73 -13.46
N GLU A 13 14.56 23.11 -13.75
CA GLU A 13 13.38 23.26 -12.90
C GLU A 13 13.58 22.42 -11.62
N THR A 14 13.51 23.09 -10.47
CA THR A 14 13.69 22.45 -9.18
C THR A 14 12.51 22.72 -8.26
N LYS A 15 12.29 21.79 -7.34
CA LYS A 15 11.34 21.92 -6.25
C LYS A 15 12.07 21.82 -4.93
N GLN A 16 11.69 22.65 -3.96
CA GLN A 16 12.25 22.62 -2.62
C GLN A 16 11.15 22.30 -1.61
N VAL A 17 11.39 21.33 -0.74
CA VAL A 17 10.47 20.97 0.36
C VAL A 17 11.29 20.92 1.64
N ARG A 18 10.72 21.36 2.76
CA ARG A 18 11.36 21.17 4.07
C ARG A 18 11.25 19.70 4.47
N ASP A 19 12.40 19.10 4.75
CA ASP A 19 12.50 17.77 5.31
C ASP A 19 11.77 17.72 6.67
N ALA A 20 10.97 16.68 6.89
CA ALA A 20 10.11 16.59 8.08
C ALA A 20 10.93 16.41 9.36
N ASP A 21 12.06 15.70 9.29
CA ASP A 21 12.87 15.32 10.44
C ASP A 21 13.93 16.38 10.77
N THR A 22 14.69 16.79 9.76
CA THR A 22 15.83 17.72 9.90
C THR A 22 15.42 19.19 9.79
N ARG A 23 14.22 19.49 9.28
CA ARG A 23 13.73 20.83 8.93
C ARG A 23 14.57 21.57 7.88
N GLN A 24 15.58 20.91 7.32
CA GLN A 24 16.43 21.46 6.28
C GLN A 24 15.71 21.46 4.93
N PRO A 25 16.04 22.40 4.03
CA PRO A 25 15.52 22.37 2.69
C PRO A 25 16.08 21.19 1.90
N LYS A 26 15.20 20.47 1.22
CA LYS A 26 15.53 19.35 0.36
C LYS A 26 15.16 19.67 -1.09
N HIS A 27 16.07 19.38 -2.01
CA HIS A 27 15.97 19.75 -3.42
C HIS A 27 15.61 18.54 -4.27
N PHE A 28 14.72 18.75 -5.24
CA PHE A 28 14.34 17.76 -6.23
C PHE A 28 14.41 18.38 -7.62
N TYR A 29 14.80 17.59 -8.60
CA TYR A 29 15.05 18.02 -9.96
C TYR A 29 14.01 17.42 -10.88
N ARG A 30 13.37 18.26 -11.69
CA ARG A 30 12.47 17.82 -12.75
C ARG A 30 13.26 17.02 -13.77
N ILE A 31 12.77 15.84 -14.14
CA ILE A 31 13.40 15.00 -15.16
C ILE A 31 12.84 15.29 -16.56
N ARG A 32 13.66 15.06 -17.58
CA ARG A 32 13.25 15.11 -18.99
C ARG A 32 13.73 13.86 -19.72
N ALA A 33 12.85 13.24 -20.50
CA ALA A 33 13.17 12.06 -21.29
C ALA A 33 14.15 12.38 -22.42
N LEU A 34 15.17 11.54 -22.61
CA LEU A 34 16.19 11.67 -23.66
C LEU A 34 15.90 10.82 -24.90
N ARG A 35 14.97 9.88 -24.79
CA ARG A 35 14.59 8.94 -25.87
C ARG A 35 13.15 8.46 -25.66
N ASP A 36 12.57 7.87 -26.69
CA ASP A 36 11.26 7.21 -26.62
C ASP A 36 11.34 5.89 -25.85
N PHE A 37 10.34 5.61 -24.99
CA PHE A 37 10.14 4.32 -24.33
C PHE A 37 8.72 4.22 -23.77
N GLY A 38 8.07 3.05 -23.90
CA GLY A 38 6.69 2.87 -23.47
C GLY A 38 5.76 3.95 -24.04
N ASP A 39 5.11 4.69 -23.15
CA ASP A 39 4.23 5.83 -23.43
C ASP A 39 4.94 7.20 -23.37
N VAL A 40 6.24 7.25 -23.10
CA VAL A 40 7.02 8.49 -22.97
C VAL A 40 7.81 8.77 -24.24
N LYS A 41 7.82 10.04 -24.67
CA LYS A 41 8.52 10.54 -25.85
C LYS A 41 9.74 11.37 -25.49
N ALA A 42 10.74 11.37 -26.35
CA ALA A 42 11.92 12.22 -26.19
C ALA A 42 11.51 13.69 -26.03
N GLY A 43 12.02 14.36 -24.99
CA GLY A 43 11.66 15.73 -24.64
C GLY A 43 10.54 15.86 -23.61
N ASP A 44 9.78 14.79 -23.33
CA ASP A 44 8.72 14.82 -22.32
C ASP A 44 9.27 15.14 -20.94
N LEU A 45 8.59 16.03 -20.23
CA LEU A 45 8.86 16.30 -18.82
C LEU A 45 8.23 15.22 -17.95
N GLY A 46 8.97 14.76 -16.95
CA GLY A 46 8.48 13.88 -15.90
C GLY A 46 8.21 14.62 -14.59
N GLY A 47 8.10 13.88 -13.50
CA GLY A 47 8.07 14.42 -12.14
C GLY A 47 9.45 14.82 -11.63
N PHE A 48 9.61 14.79 -10.31
CA PHE A 48 10.82 15.21 -9.64
C PHE A 48 11.50 14.04 -8.94
N ILE A 49 12.83 13.94 -9.07
CA ILE A 49 13.61 13.00 -8.26
C ILE A 49 14.77 13.74 -7.57
N GLU A 50 15.25 13.19 -6.45
CA GLU A 50 16.36 13.80 -5.70
C GLU A 50 17.72 13.51 -6.34
N LYS A 51 17.95 12.26 -6.77
CA LYS A 51 19.21 11.79 -7.34
C LYS A 51 18.98 10.75 -8.42
N GLU A 52 20.00 10.51 -9.24
CA GLU A 52 19.91 9.63 -10.42
C GLU A 52 19.53 8.20 -10.04
N ASP A 53 19.97 7.71 -8.88
CA ASP A 53 19.63 6.37 -8.37
C ASP A 53 18.14 6.15 -8.08
N ASN A 54 17.33 7.22 -7.97
CA ASN A 54 15.92 7.08 -7.61
C ASN A 54 15.05 6.49 -8.74
N LEU A 55 15.50 6.56 -10.00
CA LEU A 55 14.75 6.08 -11.16
C LEU A 55 15.65 5.28 -12.10
N SER A 56 15.28 4.03 -12.38
CA SER A 56 16.10 3.18 -13.23
C SER A 56 16.15 3.67 -14.68
N HIS A 57 17.33 3.55 -15.31
CA HIS A 57 17.48 3.71 -16.76
C HIS A 57 17.01 2.49 -17.58
N ASP A 58 16.70 1.37 -16.92
CA ASP A 58 16.18 0.15 -17.55
C ASP A 58 14.65 0.07 -17.47
N GLY A 59 14.03 -0.70 -18.37
CA GLY A 59 12.58 -0.85 -18.47
C GLY A 59 11.83 0.45 -18.82
N ASN A 60 10.51 0.45 -18.63
CA ASN A 60 9.62 1.58 -18.96
C ASN A 60 9.18 2.40 -17.73
N CYS A 61 9.85 2.25 -16.59
CA CYS A 61 9.52 2.98 -15.39
C CYS A 61 9.67 4.50 -15.59
N TRP A 62 8.75 5.26 -15.00
CA TRP A 62 8.73 6.70 -15.13
C TRP A 62 7.98 7.39 -13.99
N VAL A 63 8.46 8.59 -13.66
CA VAL A 63 7.83 9.50 -12.71
C VAL A 63 7.17 10.60 -13.54
N TYR A 64 5.86 10.76 -13.43
CA TYR A 64 5.03 11.69 -14.20
C TYR A 64 4.60 12.89 -13.35
N ASP A 65 4.08 13.92 -14.02
CA ASP A 65 3.36 15.04 -13.41
C ASP A 65 4.17 15.75 -12.32
N ASN A 66 3.67 15.86 -11.08
CA ASN A 66 4.36 16.48 -9.96
C ASN A 66 4.79 15.47 -8.89
N ALA A 67 4.83 14.18 -9.24
CA ALA A 67 5.23 13.13 -8.34
C ALA A 67 6.70 13.29 -7.91
N ILE A 68 7.02 12.82 -6.71
CA ILE A 68 8.35 12.97 -6.09
C ILE A 68 8.89 11.59 -5.70
N VAL A 69 10.11 11.28 -6.12
CA VAL A 69 10.88 10.13 -5.63
C VAL A 69 12.14 10.63 -4.92
N SER A 70 12.39 10.17 -3.71
CA SER A 70 13.40 10.78 -2.84
C SER A 70 14.04 9.81 -1.85
N TYR A 71 15.08 10.26 -1.17
CA TYR A 71 15.94 9.50 -0.26
C TYR A 71 16.54 8.29 -0.97
N GLY A 72 16.54 7.12 -0.34
CA GLY A 72 16.96 5.84 -0.91
C GLY A 72 15.88 5.15 -1.76
N ALA A 73 14.75 5.80 -2.06
CA ALA A 73 13.64 5.16 -2.76
C ALA A 73 14.02 4.88 -4.21
N ILE A 74 13.55 3.76 -4.74
CA ILE A 74 13.88 3.31 -6.09
C ILE A 74 12.61 2.96 -6.85
N VAL A 75 12.49 3.51 -8.05
CA VAL A 75 11.47 3.15 -9.04
C VAL A 75 12.15 2.45 -10.21
N SER A 76 11.72 1.24 -10.55
CA SER A 76 12.37 0.42 -11.59
C SER A 76 11.37 -0.41 -12.41
N GLU A 77 11.89 -1.17 -13.38
CA GLU A 77 11.12 -2.02 -14.30
C GLU A 77 10.10 -1.22 -15.11
N ASN A 78 8.79 -1.44 -14.95
CA ASN A 78 7.72 -0.72 -15.67
C ASN A 78 6.84 0.11 -14.73
N ALA A 79 7.27 0.33 -13.48
CA ALA A 79 6.49 1.04 -12.48
C ALA A 79 6.23 2.50 -12.87
N LYS A 80 5.04 3.00 -12.57
CA LYS A 80 4.61 4.36 -12.95
C LYS A 80 4.13 5.14 -11.74
N ILE A 81 4.80 6.24 -11.44
CA ILE A 81 4.44 7.15 -10.33
C ILE A 81 3.83 8.42 -10.92
N ARG A 82 2.61 8.81 -10.53
CA ARG A 82 1.84 9.88 -11.19
C ARG A 82 1.29 10.93 -10.22
N ASN A 83 0.78 12.01 -10.79
CA ASN A 83 0.08 13.12 -10.14
C ASN A 83 0.92 13.80 -9.05
N GLU A 84 0.53 13.70 -7.79
CA GLU A 84 1.21 14.27 -6.62
C GLU A 84 1.77 13.17 -5.70
N ALA A 85 1.89 11.93 -6.20
CA ALA A 85 2.33 10.80 -5.40
C ALA A 85 3.78 10.97 -4.92
N ILE A 86 4.05 10.44 -3.72
CA ILE A 86 5.36 10.53 -3.08
C ILE A 86 5.88 9.12 -2.79
N VAL A 87 7.09 8.84 -3.24
CA VAL A 87 7.87 7.65 -2.88
C VAL A 87 9.15 8.10 -2.18
N ALA A 88 9.35 7.70 -0.94
CA ALA A 88 10.43 8.20 -0.09
C ALA A 88 11.07 7.10 0.78
N ASP A 89 12.02 7.50 1.63
CA ASP A 89 12.88 6.63 2.44
C ASP A 89 13.63 5.60 1.58
N ASP A 90 13.62 4.31 1.92
CA ASP A 90 14.20 3.24 1.07
C ASP A 90 13.11 2.36 0.41
N ALA A 91 11.91 2.92 0.18
CA ALA A 91 10.81 2.19 -0.44
C ALA A 91 11.12 1.80 -1.89
N LYS A 92 10.67 0.62 -2.32
CA LYS A 92 10.88 0.12 -3.68
C LYS A 92 9.56 -0.06 -4.42
N VAL A 93 9.45 0.53 -5.61
CA VAL A 93 8.30 0.38 -6.49
C VAL A 93 8.75 -0.14 -7.85
N TYR A 94 8.31 -1.34 -8.23
CA TYR A 94 8.79 -2.05 -9.41
C TYR A 94 7.69 -2.93 -10.04
N GLY A 95 8.00 -3.82 -10.99
CA GLY A 95 6.99 -4.51 -11.79
C GLY A 95 6.24 -3.55 -12.71
N ASN A 96 4.92 -3.74 -12.81
CA ASN A 96 3.98 -2.85 -13.49
C ASN A 96 3.15 -2.02 -12.49
N ALA A 97 3.67 -1.82 -11.28
CA ALA A 97 2.93 -1.12 -10.23
C ALA A 97 2.61 0.32 -10.62
N ILE A 98 1.45 0.81 -10.19
CA ILE A 98 1.02 2.19 -10.40
C ILE A 98 0.76 2.84 -9.05
N VAL A 99 1.44 3.96 -8.80
CA VAL A 99 1.20 4.83 -7.65
C VAL A 99 0.75 6.19 -8.17
N SER A 100 -0.42 6.68 -7.77
CA SER A 100 -0.99 7.91 -8.34
C SER A 100 -1.73 8.78 -7.31
N ASP A 101 -2.31 9.88 -7.78
CA ASP A 101 -3.00 10.89 -6.98
C ASP A 101 -2.11 11.47 -5.87
N LYS A 102 -2.49 11.32 -4.59
CA LYS A 102 -1.75 11.80 -3.42
C LYS A 102 -1.20 10.65 -2.58
N ALA A 103 -1.09 9.45 -3.16
CA ALA A 103 -0.62 8.28 -2.46
C ALA A 103 0.82 8.46 -1.96
N LYS A 104 1.10 7.89 -0.79
CA LYS A 104 2.40 7.99 -0.12
C LYS A 104 2.95 6.60 0.18
N ILE A 105 4.13 6.31 -0.36
CA ILE A 105 4.86 5.06 -0.14
C ILE A 105 6.20 5.41 0.51
N TYR A 106 6.48 4.86 1.69
CA TYR A 106 7.68 5.19 2.44
C TYR A 106 8.09 4.04 3.39
N GLY A 107 9.23 4.15 4.04
CA GLY A 107 9.80 3.12 4.92
C GLY A 107 10.73 2.12 4.23
N ARG A 108 11.75 1.67 4.99
CA ARG A 108 12.90 0.90 4.50
C ARG A 108 12.57 -0.50 3.96
N TYR A 109 11.52 -1.13 4.46
CA TYR A 109 11.12 -2.50 4.12
C TYR A 109 9.79 -2.54 3.33
N THR A 110 9.48 -1.46 2.62
CA THR A 110 8.23 -1.30 1.85
C THR A 110 8.44 -1.62 0.37
N HIS A 111 7.68 -2.59 -0.14
CA HIS A 111 7.74 -3.01 -1.55
C HIS A 111 6.36 -2.97 -2.19
N VAL A 112 6.22 -2.25 -3.31
CA VAL A 112 4.99 -2.22 -4.12
C VAL A 112 5.33 -2.71 -5.53
N TYR A 113 4.79 -3.85 -5.94
CA TYR A 113 5.18 -4.47 -7.22
C TYR A 113 4.09 -5.32 -7.87
N GLY A 114 4.42 -6.02 -8.96
CA GLY A 114 3.44 -6.74 -9.76
C GLY A 114 2.55 -5.76 -10.54
N ASN A 115 1.24 -5.96 -10.55
CA ASN A 115 0.26 -5.03 -11.15
C ASN A 115 -0.48 -4.21 -10.06
N ALA A 116 0.12 -4.05 -8.88
CA ALA A 116 -0.49 -3.36 -7.75
C ALA A 116 -0.84 -1.90 -8.09
N LYS A 117 -1.95 -1.42 -7.55
CA LYS A 117 -2.41 -0.04 -7.72
C LYS A 117 -2.63 0.61 -6.36
N VAL A 118 -1.90 1.70 -6.10
CA VAL A 118 -2.03 2.50 -4.88
C VAL A 118 -2.35 3.94 -5.28
N TYR A 119 -3.51 4.46 -4.87
CA TYR A 119 -4.01 5.74 -5.39
C TYR A 119 -4.89 6.48 -4.36
N ASP A 120 -5.52 7.59 -4.74
CA ASP A 120 -6.16 8.56 -3.84
C ASP A 120 -5.20 9.08 -2.74
N ASN A 121 -5.56 8.99 -1.46
CA ASN A 121 -4.76 9.42 -0.30
C ASN A 121 -4.12 8.23 0.43
N ALA A 122 -4.02 7.07 -0.22
CA ALA A 122 -3.54 5.85 0.42
C ALA A 122 -2.11 6.00 0.94
N CYS A 123 -1.85 5.35 2.06
CA CYS A 123 -0.58 5.42 2.77
C CYS A 123 -0.05 4.02 3.02
N VAL A 124 1.13 3.71 2.49
CA VAL A 124 1.75 2.39 2.56
C VAL A 124 3.14 2.52 3.16
N SER A 125 3.37 1.91 4.32
CA SER A 125 4.68 1.93 4.97
C SER A 125 4.90 0.77 5.93
N GLY A 126 6.06 0.14 5.85
CA GLY A 126 6.52 -0.85 6.83
C GLY A 126 6.93 -0.26 8.18
N THR A 127 6.91 1.07 8.35
CA THR A 127 7.32 1.73 9.59
C THR A 127 6.21 2.63 10.12
N MET A 128 5.84 2.45 11.39
CA MET A 128 4.76 3.23 12.01
C MET A 128 5.04 3.54 13.48
N TRP A 129 4.73 4.76 13.89
CA TRP A 129 4.80 5.19 15.28
C TRP A 129 3.53 4.81 16.05
N PHE A 130 3.70 4.16 17.19
CA PHE A 130 2.66 3.93 18.19
C PHE A 130 3.04 4.67 19.48
N PRO A 131 2.15 5.51 20.06
CA PRO A 131 2.47 6.28 21.26
C PRO A 131 3.04 5.46 22.43
N GLU A 132 2.58 4.21 22.59
CA GLU A 132 2.99 3.33 23.69
C GLU A 132 4.21 2.47 23.38
N LYS A 133 4.55 2.27 22.09
CA LYS A 133 5.61 1.34 21.65
C LYS A 133 6.74 2.01 20.86
N GLY A 134 6.59 3.29 20.54
CA GLY A 134 7.47 4.00 19.62
C GLY A 134 7.33 3.51 18.17
N TRP A 135 8.40 3.65 17.41
CA TRP A 135 8.46 3.17 16.02
C TRP A 135 8.51 1.64 15.98
N VAL A 136 7.54 1.04 15.27
CA VAL A 136 7.55 -0.37 14.93
C VAL A 136 7.82 -0.50 13.44
N CYS A 137 8.82 -1.32 13.10
CA CYS A 137 9.22 -1.60 11.73
C CYS A 137 8.89 -3.05 11.40
N GLY A 138 8.34 -3.27 10.21
CA GLY A 138 8.14 -4.58 9.63
C GLY A 138 8.03 -4.50 8.11
N TRP A 139 7.71 -5.62 7.50
CA TRP A 139 7.67 -5.75 6.06
C TRP A 139 6.29 -5.37 5.54
N CYS A 140 6.22 -4.32 4.72
CA CYS A 140 5.00 -3.91 4.04
C CYS A 140 5.09 -4.27 2.57
N VAL A 141 4.12 -5.05 2.09
CA VAL A 141 4.10 -5.55 0.72
C VAL A 141 2.73 -5.33 0.09
N VAL A 142 2.71 -4.66 -1.05
CA VAL A 142 1.51 -4.59 -1.91
C VAL A 142 1.85 -5.16 -3.28
N ASN A 143 1.26 -6.29 -3.65
CA ASN A 143 1.61 -6.98 -4.90
C ASN A 143 0.42 -7.62 -5.62
N GLY A 144 0.70 -8.32 -6.72
CA GLY A 144 -0.35 -8.97 -7.54
C GLY A 144 -1.18 -7.93 -8.28
N ASN A 145 -2.50 -8.11 -8.33
CA ASN A 145 -3.45 -7.12 -8.83
C ASN A 145 -4.11 -6.31 -7.68
N ALA A 146 -3.47 -6.24 -6.51
CA ALA A 146 -4.01 -5.60 -5.33
C ALA A 146 -4.35 -4.12 -5.58
N LYS A 147 -5.39 -3.63 -4.91
CA LYS A 147 -5.83 -2.23 -4.99
C LYS A 147 -5.92 -1.64 -3.59
N VAL A 148 -5.19 -0.55 -3.36
CA VAL A 148 -5.21 0.22 -2.11
C VAL A 148 -5.56 1.67 -2.44
N TYR A 149 -6.65 2.19 -1.87
CA TYR A 149 -7.13 3.55 -2.18
C TYR A 149 -7.99 4.17 -1.07
N GLY A 150 -8.55 5.36 -1.29
CA GLY A 150 -9.12 6.19 -0.23
C GLY A 150 -8.06 6.68 0.77
N ASP A 151 -8.40 6.74 2.04
CA ASP A 151 -7.51 7.12 3.15
C ASP A 151 -6.90 5.89 3.87
N ALA A 152 -6.76 4.76 3.16
CA ALA A 152 -6.32 3.50 3.75
C ALA A 152 -4.85 3.57 4.20
N LYS A 153 -4.53 2.89 5.30
CA LYS A 153 -3.19 2.82 5.88
C LYS A 153 -2.73 1.38 5.97
N ILE A 154 -1.65 1.05 5.27
CA ILE A 154 -1.13 -0.32 5.14
C ILE A 154 0.28 -0.39 5.72
N CYS A 155 0.45 -1.26 6.71
CA CYS A 155 1.75 -1.62 7.26
C CYS A 155 2.09 -3.10 7.12
N GLY A 156 1.09 -3.93 6.82
CA GLY A 156 1.25 -5.36 6.54
C GLY A 156 1.22 -5.68 5.05
N GLN A 157 0.58 -6.80 4.70
CA GLN A 157 0.62 -7.35 3.34
C GLN A 157 -0.75 -7.30 2.67
N VAL A 158 -0.80 -6.82 1.42
CA VAL A 158 -1.99 -6.82 0.56
C VAL A 158 -1.62 -7.40 -0.81
N CYS A 159 -2.11 -8.60 -1.11
CA CYS A 159 -1.63 -9.41 -2.23
C CYS A 159 -2.76 -9.90 -3.15
N ASN A 160 -2.40 -10.55 -4.26
CA ASN A 160 -3.35 -11.17 -5.21
C ASN A 160 -4.36 -10.14 -5.75
N ASN A 161 -5.66 -10.38 -5.66
CA ASN A 161 -6.71 -9.46 -6.09
C ASN A 161 -7.35 -8.70 -4.90
N ALA A 162 -6.69 -8.67 -3.74
CA ALA A 162 -7.23 -8.04 -2.54
C ALA A 162 -7.47 -6.55 -2.75
N VAL A 163 -8.52 -6.04 -2.10
CA VAL A 163 -8.93 -4.63 -2.20
C VAL A 163 -9.06 -4.03 -0.81
N VAL A 164 -8.26 -3.02 -0.53
CA VAL A 164 -8.30 -2.28 0.74
C VAL A 164 -8.60 -0.81 0.49
N TYR A 165 -9.64 -0.26 1.12
CA TYR A 165 -10.04 1.12 0.86
C TYR A 165 -10.79 1.81 2.00
N GLY A 166 -11.15 3.08 1.82
CA GLY A 166 -11.78 3.89 2.87
C GLY A 166 -10.74 4.32 3.90
N LYS A 167 -11.04 4.21 5.20
CA LYS A 167 -10.14 4.53 6.32
C LYS A 167 -9.55 3.26 6.96
N ALA A 168 -9.47 2.16 6.20
CA ALA A 168 -9.07 0.87 6.73
C ALA A 168 -7.61 0.89 7.17
N PHE A 169 -7.30 0.14 8.21
CA PHE A 169 -5.97 0.07 8.80
C PHE A 169 -5.50 -1.38 8.87
N ILE A 170 -4.42 -1.70 8.17
CA ILE A 170 -3.82 -3.04 8.10
C ILE A 170 -2.48 -3.01 8.83
N CYS A 171 -2.38 -3.72 9.95
CA CYS A 171 -1.19 -3.73 10.80
C CYS A 171 -0.03 -4.55 10.21
N ILE A 172 1.15 -4.41 10.83
CA ILE A 172 2.44 -4.95 10.35
C ILE A 172 2.40 -6.47 10.08
N ASP A 173 1.71 -7.25 10.91
CA ASP A 173 1.65 -8.71 10.75
C ASP A 173 0.39 -9.21 10.00
N ALA A 174 -0.50 -8.28 9.63
CA ALA A 174 -1.74 -8.62 8.94
C ALA A 174 -1.48 -9.00 7.47
N LYS A 175 -2.23 -9.97 6.97
CA LYS A 175 -2.20 -10.37 5.55
C LYS A 175 -3.58 -10.40 4.95
N ILE A 176 -3.76 -9.62 3.89
CA ILE A 176 -4.99 -9.56 3.09
C ILE A 176 -4.67 -10.09 1.70
N TYR A 177 -5.29 -11.18 1.28
CA TYR A 177 -4.95 -11.82 0.00
C TYR A 177 -6.15 -12.49 -0.67
N ASP A 178 -5.89 -13.19 -1.77
CA ASP A 178 -6.90 -13.72 -2.71
C ASP A 178 -7.82 -12.62 -3.26
N ASN A 179 -9.13 -12.69 -3.03
CA ASN A 179 -10.13 -11.71 -3.46
C ASN A 179 -10.73 -10.93 -2.27
N ALA A 180 -10.08 -10.96 -1.11
CA ALA A 180 -10.56 -10.34 0.10
C ALA A 180 -10.78 -8.83 -0.04
N LYS A 181 -11.78 -8.30 0.67
CA LYS A 181 -12.08 -6.87 0.70
C LYS A 181 -12.11 -6.34 2.12
N VAL A 182 -11.30 -5.32 2.40
CA VAL A 182 -11.28 -4.63 3.70
C VAL A 182 -11.58 -3.16 3.49
N CYS A 183 -12.60 -2.61 4.16
CA CYS A 183 -12.99 -1.23 3.91
C CYS A 183 -13.62 -0.48 5.09
N ASN A 184 -14.04 0.77 4.83
CA ASN A 184 -14.52 1.72 5.84
C ASN A 184 -13.43 1.94 6.90
N SER A 185 -13.73 1.88 8.19
CA SER A 185 -12.77 2.05 9.29
C SER A 185 -12.38 0.70 9.91
N ALA A 186 -12.36 -0.38 9.13
CA ALA A 186 -11.93 -1.69 9.62
C ALA A 186 -10.46 -1.67 10.06
N TYR A 187 -10.18 -2.37 11.16
CA TYR A 187 -8.85 -2.47 11.75
C TYR A 187 -8.44 -3.94 11.81
N VAL A 188 -7.39 -4.30 11.06
CA VAL A 188 -6.99 -5.70 10.87
C VAL A 188 -5.54 -5.92 11.30
N LYS A 189 -5.36 -6.83 12.25
CA LYS A 189 -4.08 -7.38 12.70
C LYS A 189 -3.85 -8.83 12.23
N GLY A 190 -4.93 -9.56 11.91
CA GLY A 190 -4.86 -10.96 11.48
C GLY A 190 -4.94 -11.17 9.97
N PHE A 191 -5.54 -12.28 9.57
CA PHE A 191 -5.57 -12.78 8.20
C PHE A 191 -6.97 -12.64 7.58
N VAL A 192 -7.06 -12.06 6.38
CA VAL A 192 -8.31 -11.98 5.61
C VAL A 192 -8.07 -12.46 4.19
N TYR A 193 -8.74 -13.54 3.77
CA TYR A 193 -8.47 -14.20 2.49
C TYR A 193 -9.69 -14.89 1.88
N GLY A 194 -9.51 -15.64 0.79
CA GLY A 194 -10.63 -16.09 -0.03
C GLY A 194 -11.40 -14.92 -0.65
N ASN A 195 -12.73 -14.93 -0.53
CA ASN A 195 -13.64 -13.86 -0.92
C ASN A 195 -14.18 -13.06 0.29
N ALA A 196 -13.52 -13.16 1.45
CA ALA A 196 -13.99 -12.57 2.69
C ALA A 196 -14.13 -11.05 2.62
N LYS A 197 -15.05 -10.51 3.42
CA LYS A 197 -15.31 -9.06 3.49
C LYS A 197 -15.28 -8.58 4.94
N VAL A 198 -14.40 -7.64 5.24
CA VAL A 198 -14.33 -6.96 6.54
C VAL A 198 -14.63 -5.48 6.34
N SER A 199 -15.63 -4.94 7.04
CA SER A 199 -16.00 -3.53 6.88
C SER A 199 -16.63 -2.92 8.13
N GLY A 200 -16.95 -1.62 8.05
CA GLY A 200 -17.50 -0.85 9.16
C GLY A 200 -16.38 -0.37 10.08
N SER A 201 -16.48 -0.68 11.37
CA SER A 201 -15.43 -0.49 12.37
C SER A 201 -15.00 -1.84 12.96
N ALA A 202 -15.04 -2.89 12.14
CA ALA A 202 -14.71 -4.24 12.57
C ALA A 202 -13.26 -4.33 13.01
N TYR A 203 -13.00 -5.11 14.06
CA TYR A 203 -11.67 -5.35 14.61
C TYR A 203 -11.30 -6.82 14.45
N ILE A 204 -10.28 -7.11 13.65
CA ILE A 204 -9.71 -8.45 13.52
C ILE A 204 -8.38 -8.45 14.24
N CYS A 205 -8.26 -9.19 15.34
CA CYS A 205 -7.04 -9.22 16.13
C CYS A 205 -5.92 -10.00 15.43
N ASP A 206 -4.74 -9.99 16.06
CA ASP A 206 -3.63 -10.85 15.70
C ASP A 206 -3.99 -12.34 15.90
N GLY A 207 -3.58 -13.21 15.00
CA GLY A 207 -3.93 -14.65 15.01
C GLY A 207 -5.32 -14.98 14.43
N ALA A 208 -6.26 -14.03 14.32
CA ALA A 208 -7.58 -14.32 13.78
C ALA A 208 -7.59 -14.53 12.26
N HIS A 209 -8.44 -15.46 11.78
CA HIS A 209 -8.62 -15.78 10.36
C HIS A 209 -10.06 -15.49 9.90
N VAL A 210 -10.23 -14.69 8.85
CA VAL A 210 -11.51 -14.48 8.17
C VAL A 210 -11.39 -14.88 6.71
N PHE A 211 -12.10 -15.93 6.29
CA PHE A 211 -11.87 -16.51 4.95
C PHE A 211 -13.12 -17.10 4.29
N ASP A 212 -12.93 -17.79 3.17
CA ASP A 212 -14.00 -18.23 2.26
C ASP A 212 -14.87 -17.04 1.82
N ASN A 213 -16.18 -17.07 2.08
CA ASN A 213 -17.10 -15.98 1.78
C ASN A 213 -17.56 -15.26 3.05
N ALA A 214 -16.82 -15.39 4.16
CA ALA A 214 -17.17 -14.82 5.45
C ALA A 214 -17.25 -13.29 5.40
N ARG A 215 -18.10 -12.75 6.27
CA ARG A 215 -18.44 -11.34 6.32
C ARG A 215 -18.40 -10.85 7.76
N VAL A 216 -17.53 -9.89 8.06
CA VAL A 216 -17.43 -9.27 9.39
C VAL A 216 -17.67 -7.78 9.24
N TYR A 217 -18.76 -7.28 9.84
CA TYR A 217 -19.25 -5.93 9.61
C TYR A 217 -19.52 -5.16 10.90
N GLY A 218 -19.76 -3.85 10.76
CA GLY A 218 -20.19 -3.02 11.89
C GLY A 218 -19.09 -2.90 12.93
N LYS A 219 -19.41 -3.07 14.21
CA LYS A 219 -18.45 -2.99 15.33
C LYS A 219 -18.06 -4.38 15.86
N SER A 220 -18.16 -5.42 15.04
CA SER A 220 -17.80 -6.77 15.45
C SER A 220 -16.30 -6.86 15.71
N ALA A 221 -15.91 -7.66 16.71
CA ALA A 221 -14.52 -7.91 17.04
C ALA A 221 -14.23 -9.41 17.08
N VAL A 222 -13.21 -9.87 16.36
CA VAL A 222 -12.75 -11.26 16.33
C VAL A 222 -11.42 -11.29 17.08
N TYR A 223 -11.34 -12.10 18.15
CA TYR A 223 -10.19 -12.18 19.05
C TYR A 223 -9.50 -13.54 19.00
N ASN A 224 -8.21 -13.58 19.35
CA ASN A 224 -7.36 -14.77 19.41
C ASN A 224 -7.29 -15.51 18.05
N ASP A 225 -6.99 -16.81 18.08
CA ASP A 225 -6.86 -17.67 16.91
C ASP A 225 -8.21 -18.08 16.27
N VAL A 226 -9.25 -17.26 16.44
CA VAL A 226 -10.61 -17.54 15.96
C VAL A 226 -10.69 -17.53 14.44
N LYS A 227 -11.42 -18.51 13.90
CA LYS A 227 -11.70 -18.67 12.48
C LYS A 227 -13.15 -18.33 12.16
N ILE A 228 -13.34 -17.36 11.26
CA ILE A 228 -14.64 -17.03 10.68
C ILE A 228 -14.62 -17.42 9.20
N TYR A 229 -15.44 -18.40 8.82
CA TYR A 229 -15.30 -19.05 7.50
C TYR A 229 -16.63 -19.53 6.91
N GLY A 230 -16.58 -20.21 5.76
CA GLY A 230 -17.76 -20.53 4.97
C GLY A 230 -18.49 -19.26 4.50
N ASN A 231 -19.79 -19.18 4.73
CA ASN A 231 -20.62 -18.00 4.43
C ASN A 231 -21.00 -17.19 5.68
N ALA A 232 -20.30 -17.36 6.81
CA ALA A 232 -20.63 -16.72 8.08
C ALA A 232 -20.78 -15.20 7.93
N ALA A 233 -21.78 -14.61 8.59
CA ALA A 233 -22.07 -13.19 8.50
C ALA A 233 -22.22 -12.57 9.89
N LEU A 234 -21.12 -12.02 10.41
CA LEU A 234 -21.08 -11.32 11.68
C LEU A 234 -21.51 -9.89 11.49
N LYS A 235 -22.64 -9.55 12.09
CA LYS A 235 -23.19 -8.20 12.15
C LYS A 235 -23.41 -7.91 13.63
N GLU A 236 -23.24 -6.65 14.04
CA GLU A 236 -23.42 -6.11 15.42
C GLU A 236 -22.13 -5.98 16.25
N LYS A 237 -22.23 -5.19 17.33
CA LYS A 237 -21.18 -4.86 18.30
C LYS A 237 -20.89 -6.06 19.23
N LYS A 238 -20.61 -7.22 18.65
CA LYS A 238 -20.32 -8.47 19.35
C LYS A 238 -18.84 -8.82 19.25
N THR A 239 -18.35 -9.44 20.32
CA THR A 239 -17.01 -10.00 20.42
C THR A 239 -17.10 -11.50 20.21
N PHE A 240 -16.31 -12.04 19.30
CA PHE A 240 -16.27 -13.46 18.97
C PHE A 240 -14.95 -14.06 19.47
N ARG A 241 -15.07 -15.14 20.25
CA ARG A 241 -13.95 -15.87 20.86
C ARG A 241 -13.90 -17.36 20.49
N ASP A 242 -14.89 -17.81 19.72
CA ASP A 242 -14.99 -19.16 19.19
C ASP A 242 -15.13 -19.09 17.66
N ASP A 243 -14.74 -20.17 16.99
CA ASP A 243 -14.88 -20.32 15.54
C ASP A 243 -16.35 -20.19 15.10
N VAL A 244 -16.58 -19.59 13.92
CA VAL A 244 -17.92 -19.42 13.34
C VAL A 244 -17.93 -19.84 11.88
N CYS A 245 -18.84 -20.75 11.52
CA CYS A 245 -19.10 -21.17 10.14
C CYS A 245 -20.57 -20.98 9.76
N SER A 246 -20.89 -20.86 8.47
CA SER A 246 -22.27 -20.64 8.00
C SER A 246 -23.30 -21.74 8.30
N ASN A 247 -22.88 -22.91 8.78
CA ASN A 247 -23.83 -23.91 9.28
C ASN A 247 -24.29 -23.59 10.72
N ASP A 248 -23.56 -22.71 11.41
CA ASP A 248 -23.98 -22.12 12.66
C ASP A 248 -24.83 -20.91 12.29
N ALA A 249 -26.14 -21.12 12.19
CA ALA A 249 -27.05 -20.02 12.45
C ALA A 249 -26.55 -19.37 13.74
N ILE A 250 -26.28 -18.06 13.72
CA ILE A 250 -25.94 -17.31 14.93
C ILE A 250 -27.17 -17.41 15.83
N SER A 251 -27.27 -18.54 16.55
CA SER A 251 -28.30 -18.80 17.53
C SER A 251 -27.92 -17.96 18.72
N GLU A 252 -28.82 -17.06 19.06
CA GLU A 252 -28.95 -16.44 20.36
C GLU A 252 -28.47 -17.36 21.49
N LYS A 253 -27.22 -17.21 21.90
CA LYS A 253 -26.79 -17.55 23.26
C LYS A 253 -26.05 -16.36 23.83
N ALA A 254 -26.85 -15.35 24.14
CA ALA A 254 -26.53 -14.45 25.23
C ALA A 254 -26.69 -15.25 26.53
N ALA A 255 -25.61 -15.37 27.29
CA ALA A 255 -25.63 -15.56 28.73
C ALA A 255 -24.80 -14.44 29.33
#